data_AF-A0A9W8NDG7-F1
#
_entry.id   AF-A0A9W8NDG7-F1
#
_cell.length_a   1.000
_cell.length_b   1.000
_cell.length_c   1.000
_cell.angle_alpha   90.00
_cell.angle_beta   90.00
_cell.angle_gamma   90.00
#
_symmetry.space_group_name_H-M   'P 1'
#
loop_
_entity.id
_entity.type
_entity.pdbx_description
1 polymer ?
#
loop_
_entity_poly.entity_id
_entity_poly.type
_entity_poly.pdbx_seq_one_letter_code
_entity_poly.pdbx_strand_id
1 'polypeptide(L)'
;MRVYVTLQAAFVLIRVKLGYNLMNLLTLPYYRFFRQNTLLPIKAIIKSYEHNGDSDNIHCMFSAWQDRKLIELHFVQVAATLLSGAVIGCFSWAGREEEHWLGPASWYCSLILSLFAILLSSAEAFIFNTIKSPAYSIPLRQRMSMICVIKNATPDLAPSTGDRERGKMPMSRTEQASIRWNMVFTWQAPMMLLAYSVIAFLIGVTVYITTPLYTDDTSLGGKSAAIFYLVGLFTGGSVFVWCSYWAYKFVDLDTPSTSKASPPLRYAVAMEDCHGHYQTGADTR
;
A
#
# COMPACT_ATOMS: atom_id res chain seq x y z
N MET A 1 -48.61 9.20 5.20
CA MET A 1 -47.42 10.09 5.08
C MET A 1 -46.22 9.65 5.92
N ARG A 2 -46.36 9.35 7.23
CA ARG A 2 -45.22 8.94 8.09
C ARG A 2 -44.47 7.68 7.63
N VAL A 3 -45.17 6.67 7.11
CA VAL A 3 -44.59 5.39 6.66
C VAL A 3 -43.66 5.55 5.45
N TYR A 4 -44.01 6.43 4.51
CA TYR A 4 -43.21 6.71 3.31
C TYR A 4 -41.88 7.38 3.65
N VAL A 5 -41.88 8.30 4.62
CA VAL A 5 -40.67 9.02 5.08
C VAL A 5 -39.69 8.07 5.78
N THR A 6 -40.19 7.13 6.60
CA THR A 6 -39.35 6.10 7.25
C THR A 6 -38.74 5.11 6.25
N LEU A 7 -39.47 4.70 5.22
CA LEU A 7 -38.96 3.81 4.16
C LEU A 7 -37.89 4.50 3.31
N GLN A 8 -38.10 5.77 3.00
CA GLN A 8 -37.14 6.56 2.23
C GLN A 8 -35.85 6.83 3.04
N ALA A 9 -35.96 7.11 4.34
CA ALA A 9 -34.81 7.24 5.25
C ALA A 9 -34.04 5.92 5.42
N ALA A 10 -34.74 4.78 5.52
CA ALA A 10 -34.13 3.47 5.56
C ALA A 10 -33.38 3.13 4.27
N PHE A 11 -33.94 3.45 3.09
CA PHE A 11 -33.28 3.26 1.81
C PHE A 11 -32.02 4.14 1.67
N VAL A 12 -32.07 5.39 2.12
CA VAL A 12 -30.91 6.28 2.13
C VAL A 12 -29.83 5.75 3.07
N LEU A 13 -30.20 5.31 4.28
CA LEU A 13 -29.26 4.70 5.23
C LEU A 13 -28.64 3.41 4.70
N ILE A 14 -29.43 2.55 4.03
CA ILE A 14 -28.93 1.34 3.38
C ILE A 14 -27.98 1.71 2.25
N ARG A 15 -28.31 2.70 1.40
CA ARG A 15 -27.41 3.15 0.32
C ARG A 15 -26.11 3.78 0.86
N VAL A 16 -26.19 4.57 1.92
CA VAL A 16 -25.02 5.20 2.56
C VAL A 16 -24.15 4.14 3.24
N LYS A 17 -24.76 3.18 3.95
CA LYS A 17 -24.04 2.11 4.64
C LYS A 17 -23.46 1.09 3.65
N LEU A 18 -24.18 0.78 2.57
CA LEU A 18 -23.69 -0.03 1.46
C LEU A 18 -22.55 0.67 0.72
N GLY A 19 -22.68 1.98 0.45
CA GLY A 19 -21.63 2.79 -0.17
C GLY A 19 -20.38 2.90 0.72
N TYR A 20 -20.55 3.09 2.03
CA TYR A 20 -19.45 3.11 3.00
C TYR A 20 -18.76 1.74 3.11
N ASN A 21 -19.53 0.66 3.18
CA ASN A 21 -18.98 -0.69 3.20
C ASN A 21 -18.31 -1.06 1.88
N LEU A 22 -18.86 -0.64 0.74
CA LEU A 22 -18.27 -0.83 -0.58
C LEU A 22 -16.99 -0.02 -0.74
N MET A 23 -16.95 1.23 -0.26
CA MET A 23 -15.72 2.04 -0.24
C MET A 23 -14.68 1.46 0.69
N ASN A 24 -15.07 1.00 1.88
CA ASN A 24 -14.18 0.23 2.75
C ASN A 24 -13.73 -1.06 2.08
N LEU A 25 -14.57 -1.76 1.31
CA LEU A 25 -14.21 -2.99 0.60
C LEU A 25 -13.27 -2.73 -0.58
N LEU A 26 -13.48 -1.65 -1.33
CA LEU A 26 -12.66 -1.23 -2.46
C LEU A 26 -11.30 -0.69 -1.99
N THR A 27 -11.28 -0.01 -0.84
CA THR A 27 -10.04 0.51 -0.25
C THR A 27 -9.37 -0.49 0.70
N LEU A 28 -10.06 -1.53 1.18
CA LEU A 28 -9.55 -2.52 2.14
C LEU A 28 -8.27 -3.23 1.67
N PRO A 29 -8.18 -3.72 0.41
CA PRO A 29 -6.97 -4.38 -0.08
C PRO A 29 -5.76 -3.45 0.00
N TYR A 30 -5.96 -2.18 -0.39
CA TYR A 30 -4.91 -1.18 -0.41
C TYR A 30 -4.59 -0.61 0.98
N TYR A 31 -5.59 -0.30 1.80
CA TYR A 31 -5.42 0.34 3.11
C TYR A 31 -4.67 -0.56 4.10
N ARG A 32 -4.90 -1.88 4.05
CA ARG A 32 -4.16 -2.82 4.91
C ARG A 32 -2.73 -3.01 4.43
N PHE A 33 -2.53 -3.11 3.12
CA PHE A 33 -1.20 -3.19 2.51
C PHE A 33 -0.38 -1.94 2.82
N PHE A 34 -1.01 -0.77 2.75
CA PHE A 34 -0.47 0.51 3.18
C PHE A 34 -0.01 0.51 4.65
N ARG A 35 -0.87 0.04 5.56
CA ARG A 35 -0.57 0.00 6.99
C ARG A 35 0.63 -0.92 7.26
N GLN A 36 0.63 -2.13 6.69
CA GLN A 36 1.63 -3.15 7.02
C GLN A 36 2.97 -2.97 6.30
N ASN A 37 2.97 -2.59 5.02
CA ASN A 37 4.20 -2.48 4.22
C ASN A 37 4.85 -1.10 4.28
N THR A 38 4.10 -0.06 4.64
CA THR A 38 4.59 1.32 4.64
C THR A 38 4.57 1.91 6.04
N LEU A 39 3.40 1.99 6.67
CA LEU A 39 3.23 2.77 7.89
C LEU A 39 3.93 2.14 9.11
N LEU A 40 3.76 0.83 9.34
CA LEU A 40 4.34 0.14 10.50
C LEU A 40 5.88 0.11 10.47
N PRO A 41 6.56 -0.25 9.36
CA PRO A 41 8.02 -0.20 9.28
C PRO A 41 8.58 1.20 9.51
N ILE A 42 7.95 2.23 8.93
CA ILE A 42 8.36 3.62 9.11
C ILE A 42 8.24 4.04 10.58
N LYS A 43 7.13 3.71 11.25
CA LYS A 43 6.95 3.98 12.68
C LYS A 43 7.99 3.25 13.53
N ALA A 44 8.32 2.01 13.18
CA ALA A 44 9.35 1.25 13.89
C ALA A 44 10.74 1.90 13.74
N ILE A 45 11.10 2.35 12.54
CA ILE A 45 12.36 3.07 12.27
C ILE A 45 12.43 4.38 13.06
N ILE A 46 11.34 5.17 13.06
CA ILE A 46 11.26 6.42 13.84
C ILE A 46 11.43 6.16 15.33
N LYS A 47 10.72 5.15 15.86
CA LYS A 47 10.79 4.81 17.28
C LYS A 47 12.20 4.37 17.69
N SER A 48 12.90 3.61 16.84
CA SER A 48 14.30 3.24 17.05
C SER A 48 15.23 4.45 16.99
N TYR A 49 14.97 5.43 16.11
CA TYR A 49 15.73 6.67 16.01
C TYR A 49 15.57 7.57 17.25
N GLU A 50 14.32 7.78 17.71
CA GLU A 50 14.03 8.62 18.88
C GLU A 50 14.62 8.07 20.19
N HIS A 51 14.81 6.75 20.28
CA HIS A 51 15.39 6.11 21.46
C HIS A 51 16.93 6.04 21.44
N ASN A 52 17.61 6.83 20.59
CA ASN A 52 19.06 6.71 20.34
C ASN A 52 19.49 5.28 20.03
N GLY A 53 18.70 4.57 19.22
CA GLY A 53 19.05 3.23 18.77
C GLY A 53 20.37 3.24 17.99
N ASP A 54 21.08 2.11 18.06
CA ASP A 54 22.31 1.88 17.30
C ASP A 54 22.12 2.22 15.81
N SER A 55 23.02 3.02 15.25
CA SER A 55 22.94 3.48 13.85
C SER A 55 22.90 2.30 12.88
N ASP A 56 23.63 1.23 13.20
CA ASP A 56 23.74 0.05 12.35
C ASP A 56 22.43 -0.72 12.29
N ASN A 57 21.72 -0.81 13.43
CA ASN A 57 20.38 -1.38 13.49
C ASN A 57 19.39 -0.57 12.65
N ILE A 58 19.41 0.77 12.76
CA ILE A 58 18.53 1.64 11.97
C ILE A 58 18.82 1.50 10.47
N HIS A 59 20.10 1.40 10.09
CA HIS A 59 20.51 1.14 8.71
C HIS A 59 19.99 -0.20 8.18
N CYS A 60 20.09 -1.27 8.97
CA CYS A 60 19.58 -2.58 8.61
C CYS A 60 18.03 -2.56 8.47
N MET A 61 17.32 -1.95 9.42
CA MET A 61 15.85 -1.80 9.35
C MET A 61 15.41 -1.02 8.11
N PHE A 62 16.13 0.05 7.77
CA PHE A 62 15.85 0.86 6.59
C PHE A 62 16.12 0.08 5.30
N SER A 63 17.25 -0.64 5.21
CA SER A 63 17.57 -1.47 4.04
C SER A 63 16.53 -2.57 3.84
N ALA A 64 16.11 -3.25 4.91
CA ALA A 64 15.08 -4.28 4.85
C ALA A 64 13.72 -3.71 4.40
N TRP A 65 13.37 -2.49 4.81
CA TRP A 65 12.17 -1.80 4.32
C TRP A 65 12.27 -1.45 2.83
N GLN A 66 13.41 -0.91 2.39
CA GLN A 66 13.65 -0.59 0.98
C GLN A 66 13.55 -1.82 0.09
N ASP A 67 14.08 -2.96 0.52
CA ASP A 67 14.04 -4.20 -0.25
C ASP A 67 12.62 -4.72 -0.43
N ARG A 68 11.81 -4.67 0.63
CA ARG A 68 10.39 -4.99 0.54
C ARG A 68 9.66 -4.04 -0.40
N LYS A 69 10.00 -2.75 -0.38
CA LYS A 69 9.42 -1.76 -1.29
C LYS A 69 9.80 -1.99 -2.74
N LEU A 70 11.05 -2.35 -3.03
CA LEU A 70 11.48 -2.71 -4.38
C LEU A 70 10.73 -3.94 -4.91
N ILE A 71 10.53 -4.96 -4.07
CA ILE A 71 9.75 -6.15 -4.43
C ILE A 71 8.29 -5.79 -4.73
N GLU A 72 7.68 -4.93 -3.91
CA GLU A 72 6.33 -4.41 -4.12
C GLU A 72 6.21 -3.65 -5.46
N LEU A 73 7.16 -2.76 -5.76
CA LEU A 73 7.18 -2.01 -7.02
C LEU A 73 7.34 -2.94 -8.22
N HIS A 74 8.24 -3.92 -8.16
CA HIS A 74 8.38 -4.91 -9.22
C HIS A 74 7.09 -5.71 -9.43
N PHE A 75 6.42 -6.12 -8.35
CA PHE A 75 5.12 -6.77 -8.43
C PHE A 75 4.07 -5.88 -9.12
N VAL A 76 4.02 -4.58 -8.79
CA VAL A 76 3.11 -3.63 -9.44
C VAL A 76 3.38 -3.53 -10.94
N GLN A 77 4.65 -3.46 -11.36
CA GLN A 77 5.01 -3.41 -12.78
C GLN A 77 4.55 -4.66 -13.54
N VAL A 78 4.82 -5.85 -13.01
CA VAL A 78 4.43 -7.12 -13.63
C VAL A 78 2.91 -7.21 -13.72
N ALA A 79 2.20 -6.96 -12.62
CA ALA A 79 0.74 -7.04 -12.56
C ALA A 79 0.07 -6.02 -13.50
N ALA A 80 0.56 -4.77 -13.52
CA ALA A 80 0.03 -3.73 -14.40
C ALA A 80 0.30 -4.03 -15.88
N THR A 81 1.42 -4.66 -16.22
CA THR A 81 1.73 -5.09 -17.59
C THR A 81 0.77 -6.19 -18.06
N LEU A 82 0.55 -7.22 -17.22
CA LEU A 82 -0.40 -8.29 -17.51
C LEU A 82 -1.82 -7.75 -17.67
N LEU A 83 -2.23 -6.83 -16.80
CA LEU A 83 -3.53 -6.19 -16.88
C LEU A 83 -3.69 -5.35 -18.16
N SER A 84 -2.68 -4.57 -18.53
CA SER A 84 -2.67 -3.81 -19.78
C SER A 84 -2.80 -4.73 -20.99
N GLY A 85 -2.10 -5.87 -21.00
CA GLY A 85 -2.23 -6.89 -22.04
C GLY A 85 -3.63 -7.50 -22.10
N ALA A 86 -4.25 -7.78 -20.95
CA ALA A 86 -5.62 -8.27 -20.89
C ALA A 86 -6.63 -7.25 -21.45
N VAL A 87 -6.47 -5.96 -21.09
CA VAL A 87 -7.32 -4.87 -21.61
C VAL A 87 -7.17 -4.73 -23.13
N ILE A 88 -5.93 -4.76 -23.65
CA ILE A 88 -5.67 -4.73 -25.09
C ILE A 88 -6.33 -5.94 -25.78
N GLY A 89 -6.28 -7.12 -25.15
CA GLY A 89 -6.98 -8.31 -25.63
C GLY A 89 -8.50 -8.11 -25.74
N CYS A 90 -9.12 -7.40 -24.79
CA CYS A 90 -10.54 -7.08 -24.86
C CYS A 90 -10.90 -6.17 -26.03
N PHE A 91 -10.00 -5.28 -26.48
CA PHE A 91 -10.24 -4.45 -27.67
C PHE A 91 -10.32 -5.26 -28.97
N SER A 92 -9.85 -6.50 -28.99
CA SER A 92 -10.01 -7.39 -30.15
C SER A 92 -11.42 -7.99 -30.26
N TRP A 93 -12.24 -7.87 -29.20
CA TRP A 93 -13.59 -8.42 -29.21
C TRP A 93 -14.48 -7.61 -30.15
N ALA A 94 -15.34 -8.31 -30.89
CA ALA A 94 -16.28 -7.65 -31.79
C ALA A 94 -17.18 -6.71 -30.99
N GLY A 95 -17.20 -5.43 -31.39
CA GLY A 95 -18.11 -4.44 -30.84
C GLY A 95 -19.55 -4.84 -31.14
N ARG A 96 -20.41 -4.80 -30.13
CA ARG A 96 -21.85 -5.02 -30.29
C ARG A 96 -22.51 -3.66 -30.53
N GLU A 97 -23.44 -3.58 -31.47
CA GLU A 97 -24.12 -2.32 -31.82
C GLU A 97 -24.89 -1.71 -30.63
N GLU A 98 -25.30 -2.53 -29.66
CA GLU A 98 -26.00 -2.11 -28.43
C GLU A 98 -25.10 -2.07 -27.17
N GLU A 99 -23.78 -2.06 -27.34
CA GLU A 99 -22.89 -1.99 -26.18
C GLU A 99 -22.99 -0.63 -25.47
N HIS A 100 -23.17 -0.67 -24.14
CA HIS A 100 -23.12 0.55 -23.34
C HIS A 100 -21.72 1.15 -23.37
N TRP A 101 -21.62 2.47 -23.62
CA TRP A 101 -20.37 3.23 -23.65
C TRP A 101 -19.48 3.06 -22.42
N LEU A 102 -20.07 2.67 -21.28
CA LEU A 102 -19.36 2.43 -20.02
C LEU A 102 -18.33 1.30 -20.13
N GLY A 103 -18.58 0.27 -20.95
CA GLY A 103 -17.66 -0.84 -21.19
C GLY A 103 -16.33 -0.34 -21.75
N PRO A 104 -16.31 0.21 -22.98
CA PRO A 104 -15.10 0.74 -23.60
C PRO A 104 -14.44 1.87 -22.78
N ALA A 105 -15.22 2.79 -22.21
CA ALA A 105 -14.69 3.88 -21.40
C ALA A 105 -13.92 3.38 -20.17
N SER A 106 -14.44 2.35 -19.49
CA SER A 106 -13.78 1.75 -18.33
C SER A 106 -12.50 0.97 -18.70
N TRP A 107 -12.46 0.33 -19.87
CA TRP A 107 -11.24 -0.29 -20.40
C TRP A 107 -10.15 0.74 -20.71
N TYR A 108 -10.49 1.86 -21.37
CA TYR A 108 -9.53 2.95 -21.59
C TYR A 108 -9.00 3.52 -20.26
N CYS A 109 -9.89 3.70 -19.28
CA CYS A 109 -9.49 4.15 -17.95
C CYS A 109 -8.54 3.15 -17.26
N SER A 110 -8.85 1.86 -17.33
CA SER A 110 -7.98 0.79 -16.80
C SER A 110 -6.60 0.83 -17.44
N LEU A 111 -6.52 0.94 -18.77
CA LEU A 111 -5.25 0.99 -19.51
C LEU A 111 -4.41 2.21 -19.12
N ILE A 112 -5.01 3.40 -19.03
CA ILE A 112 -4.29 4.61 -18.65
C ILE A 112 -3.75 4.48 -17.21
N LEU A 113 -4.58 3.98 -16.29
CA LEU A 113 -4.18 3.80 -14.89
C LEU A 113 -3.06 2.76 -14.73
N SER A 114 -3.09 1.66 -15.48
CA SER A 114 -2.02 0.64 -15.43
C SER A 114 -0.72 1.17 -16.03
N LEU A 115 -0.76 1.95 -17.11
CA LEU A 115 0.42 2.60 -17.67
C LEU A 115 1.06 3.58 -16.68
N PHE A 116 0.26 4.42 -16.01
CA PHE A 116 0.78 5.29 -14.97
C PHE A 116 1.33 4.52 -13.77
N ALA A 117 0.72 3.40 -13.39
CA ALA A 117 1.24 2.53 -12.34
C ALA A 117 2.64 1.98 -12.71
N ILE A 118 2.85 1.55 -13.95
CA ILE A 118 4.16 1.06 -14.45
C ILE A 118 5.19 2.19 -14.42
N LEU A 119 4.85 3.36 -14.97
CA LEU A 119 5.76 4.50 -15.06
C LEU A 119 6.18 5.00 -13.68
N LEU A 120 5.22 5.18 -12.77
CA LEU A 120 5.51 5.65 -11.43
C LEU A 120 6.29 4.61 -10.63
N SER A 121 5.92 3.32 -10.77
CA SER A 121 6.66 2.24 -10.12
C SER A 121 8.10 2.13 -10.62
N SER A 122 8.34 2.36 -11.92
CA SER A 122 9.68 2.38 -12.51
C SER A 122 10.52 3.55 -11.99
N ALA A 123 9.93 4.75 -11.94
CA ALA A 123 10.60 5.94 -11.41
C ALA A 123 11.00 5.77 -9.93
N GLU A 124 10.10 5.21 -9.11
CA GLU A 124 10.39 4.94 -7.70
C GLU A 124 11.44 3.84 -7.53
N ALA A 125 11.36 2.75 -8.29
CA ALA A 125 12.33 1.66 -8.23
C ALA A 125 13.73 2.15 -8.61
N PHE A 126 13.84 3.02 -9.62
CA PHE A 126 15.09 3.67 -9.97
C PHE A 126 15.67 4.47 -8.79
N ILE A 127 14.87 5.33 -8.15
CA ILE A 127 15.30 6.13 -7.00
C ILE A 127 15.78 5.23 -5.84
N PHE A 128 15.03 4.19 -5.51
CA PHE A 128 15.41 3.26 -4.44
C PHE A 128 16.71 2.51 -4.77
N ASN A 129 16.90 2.06 -6.01
CA ASN A 129 18.13 1.41 -6.45
C ASN A 129 19.33 2.37 -6.42
N THR A 130 19.15 3.63 -6.83
CA THR A 130 20.20 4.64 -6.73
C THR A 130 20.62 4.88 -5.28
N ILE A 131 19.65 4.97 -4.36
CA ILE A 131 19.91 5.20 -2.93
C ILE A 131 20.54 3.99 -2.25
N LYS A 132 20.22 2.77 -2.70
CA LYS A 132 20.78 1.52 -2.17
C LYS A 132 22.22 1.28 -2.64
N SER A 133 22.62 1.88 -3.77
CA SER A 133 23.94 1.64 -4.36
C SER A 133 25.09 1.87 -3.36
N PRO A 134 25.99 0.89 -3.18
CA PRO A 134 27.12 1.00 -2.25
C PRO A 134 28.13 2.08 -2.66
N ALA A 135 28.08 2.54 -3.92
CA ALA A 135 28.87 3.66 -4.41
C ALA A 135 28.46 5.02 -3.79
N TYR A 136 27.32 5.09 -3.12
CA TYR A 136 26.79 6.32 -2.53
C TYR A 136 26.43 6.10 -1.05
N SER A 137 27.40 6.32 -0.15
CA SER A 137 27.21 6.26 1.30
C SER A 137 26.48 7.51 1.80
N ILE A 138 25.15 7.50 1.72
CA ILE A 138 24.32 8.58 2.25
C ILE A 138 24.34 8.52 3.79
N PRO A 139 24.64 9.62 4.50
CA PRO A 139 24.58 9.64 5.95
C PRO A 139 23.16 9.34 6.44
N LEU A 140 23.03 8.64 7.58
CA LEU A 140 21.75 8.19 8.14
C LEU A 140 20.71 9.30 8.21
N ARG A 141 21.12 10.50 8.65
CA ARG A 141 20.26 11.68 8.75
C ARG A 141 19.60 12.07 7.43
N GLN A 142 20.32 11.93 6.31
CA GLN A 142 19.83 12.24 4.97
C GLN A 142 18.97 11.10 4.39
N ARG A 143 19.22 9.85 4.77
CA ARG A 143 18.27 8.74 4.49
C ARG A 143 16.96 8.92 5.27
N MET A 144 17.07 9.30 6.54
CA MET A 144 15.92 9.57 7.41
C MET A 144 15.10 10.77 6.94
N SER A 145 15.74 11.81 6.38
CA SER A 145 15.02 12.97 5.82
C SER A 145 14.16 12.64 4.60
N MET A 146 14.37 11.48 3.96
CA MET A 146 13.52 10.96 2.91
C MET A 146 12.15 10.52 3.46
N ILE A 147 12.12 9.91 4.65
CA ILE A 147 10.93 9.35 5.29
C ILE A 147 10.30 10.33 6.30
N CYS A 148 11.14 11.09 7.01
CA CYS A 148 10.75 11.84 8.19
C CYS A 148 11.21 13.29 8.10
N VAL A 149 10.44 14.19 8.70
CA VAL A 149 10.91 15.54 9.02
C VAL A 149 11.56 15.46 10.40
N ILE A 150 12.89 15.58 10.42
CA ILE A 150 13.67 15.71 11.65
C ILE A 150 13.52 17.14 12.12
N LYS A 151 12.76 17.35 13.19
CA LYS A 151 12.72 18.65 13.86
C LYS A 151 13.86 18.66 14.87
N ASN A 152 14.84 19.53 14.64
CA ASN A 152 15.79 19.85 15.70
C ASN A 152 14.97 20.52 16.81
N ALA A 153 14.93 19.93 18.00
CA ALA A 153 14.48 20.66 19.17
C ALA A 153 15.40 21.89 19.29
N THR A 154 14.86 23.07 19.01
CA THR A 154 15.49 24.32 19.46
C THR A 154 15.67 24.16 20.97
N PRO A 155 16.87 24.37 21.52
CA PRO A 155 16.99 24.48 22.96
C PRO A 155 16.04 25.61 23.35
N ASP A 156 15.01 25.29 24.10
CA ASP A 156 14.16 26.29 24.70
C ASP A 156 15.11 27.18 25.49
N LEU A 157 15.29 28.42 25.03
CA LEU A 157 15.96 29.47 25.78
C LEU A 157 15.03 29.77 26.95
N ALA A 158 15.07 28.90 27.97
CA ALA A 158 14.51 29.19 29.26
C ALA A 158 15.11 30.54 29.70
N PRO A 159 14.28 31.52 30.13
CA PRO A 159 14.79 32.81 30.55
C PRO A 159 15.79 32.59 31.70
N SER A 160 17.04 32.95 31.43
CA SER A 160 18.13 32.96 32.40
C SER A 160 17.71 33.80 33.60
N THR A 161 17.27 33.13 34.66
CA THR A 161 17.20 33.70 36.00
C THR A 161 17.97 32.73 36.87
N GLY A 162 19.16 33.19 37.28
CA GLY A 162 20.22 32.33 37.75
C GLY A 162 19.83 31.50 38.96
N ASP A 163 20.23 30.24 38.94
CA ASP A 163 20.81 29.66 40.14
C ASP A 163 21.86 28.62 39.78
N ARG A 164 22.99 28.75 40.48
CA ARG A 164 24.09 27.80 40.49
C ARG A 164 23.58 26.52 41.17
N GLU A 165 23.76 25.35 40.54
CA GLU A 165 24.40 24.23 41.23
C GLU A 165 24.76 23.07 40.29
N ARG A 166 25.79 22.34 40.73
CA ARG A 166 26.48 21.23 40.05
C ARG A 166 25.56 20.03 39.84
N GLY A 167 25.65 19.45 38.65
CA GLY A 167 25.21 18.07 38.40
C GLY A 167 25.01 17.82 36.91
N LYS A 168 25.99 17.19 36.27
CA LYS A 168 25.86 16.69 34.89
C LYS A 168 24.59 15.84 34.75
N MET A 169 23.60 16.36 34.05
CA MET A 169 22.67 15.54 33.27
C MET A 169 23.02 15.78 31.81
N PRO A 170 23.43 14.77 31.02
CA PRO A 170 23.49 14.96 29.58
C PRO A 170 22.05 15.24 29.14
N MET A 171 21.81 16.48 28.72
CA MET A 171 20.55 16.89 28.13
C MET A 171 20.35 15.99 26.90
N SER A 172 19.50 14.96 27.02
CA SER A 172 19.22 14.06 25.91
C SER A 172 18.54 14.89 24.84
N ARG A 173 19.28 15.25 23.79
CA ARG A 173 18.76 15.93 22.61
C ARG A 173 17.67 15.04 22.04
N THR A 174 16.42 15.34 22.37
CA THR A 174 15.29 14.54 21.92
C THR A 174 14.97 15.05 20.52
N GLU A 175 15.70 14.54 19.53
CA GLU A 175 15.39 14.81 18.13
C GLU A 175 14.06 14.15 17.81
N GLN A 176 13.04 14.97 17.57
CA GLN A 176 11.69 14.48 17.29
C GLN A 176 11.54 14.26 15.77
N ALA A 177 11.27 13.02 15.37
CA ALA A 177 11.11 12.66 13.97
C ALA A 177 9.62 12.45 13.64
N SER A 178 9.09 13.29 12.74
CA SER A 178 7.68 13.21 12.33
C SER A 178 7.54 12.63 10.92
N ILE A 179 6.51 11.80 10.70
CA ILE A 179 6.25 11.16 9.39
C ILE A 179 5.92 12.21 8.33
N ARG A 180 6.60 12.16 7.18
CA ARG A 180 6.27 13.02 6.04
C ARG A 180 5.20 12.35 5.17
N TRP A 181 3.94 12.63 5.47
CA TRP A 181 2.78 12.01 4.81
C TRP A 181 2.77 12.15 3.28
N ASN A 182 3.28 13.25 2.73
CA ASN A 182 3.36 13.43 1.28
C ASN A 182 4.23 12.35 0.60
N MET A 183 5.34 11.94 1.22
CA MET A 183 6.19 10.88 0.67
C MET A 183 5.53 9.51 0.82
N VAL A 184 4.84 9.29 1.93
CA VAL A 184 4.09 8.07 2.18
C VAL A 184 2.98 7.89 1.16
N PHE A 185 2.33 8.98 0.72
CA PHE A 185 1.37 8.96 -0.38
C PHE A 185 2.06 8.64 -1.72
N THR A 186 3.18 9.30 -2.02
CA THR A 186 3.95 9.04 -3.25
C THR A 186 4.31 7.56 -3.37
N TRP A 187 4.92 6.95 -2.35
CA TRP A 187 5.32 5.53 -2.34
C TRP A 187 4.19 4.51 -2.42
N GLN A 188 2.95 4.96 -2.45
CA GLN A 188 1.79 4.11 -2.48
C GLN A 188 0.92 4.37 -3.69
N ALA A 189 1.13 5.48 -4.39
CA ALA A 189 0.44 5.82 -5.60
C ALA A 189 0.54 4.72 -6.69
N PRO A 190 1.68 4.03 -6.94
CA PRO A 190 1.72 2.96 -7.93
C PRO A 190 0.72 1.83 -7.65
N MET A 191 0.64 1.42 -6.38
CA MET A 191 -0.28 0.35 -5.96
C MET A 191 -1.74 0.83 -5.95
N MET A 192 -2.00 2.10 -5.63
CA MET A 192 -3.35 2.67 -5.79
C MET A 192 -3.81 2.65 -7.25
N LEU A 193 -2.95 3.10 -8.16
CA LEU A 193 -3.26 3.17 -9.59
C LEU A 193 -3.54 1.78 -10.17
N LEU A 194 -2.73 0.78 -9.80
CA LEU A 194 -2.98 -0.60 -10.20
C LEU A 194 -4.31 -1.13 -9.62
N ALA A 195 -4.62 -0.88 -8.35
CA ALA A 195 -5.90 -1.31 -7.76
C ALA A 195 -7.11 -0.69 -8.49
N TYR A 196 -7.06 0.61 -8.78
CA TYR A 196 -8.12 1.27 -9.55
C TYR A 196 -8.20 0.76 -11.00
N SER A 197 -7.06 0.44 -11.62
CA SER A 197 -7.03 -0.17 -12.95
C SER A 197 -7.74 -1.53 -12.96
N VAL A 198 -7.52 -2.38 -11.96
CA VAL A 198 -8.21 -3.68 -11.83
C VAL A 198 -9.71 -3.48 -11.68
N ILE A 199 -10.14 -2.53 -10.85
CA ILE A 199 -11.58 -2.22 -10.65
C ILE A 199 -12.20 -1.74 -11.97
N ALA A 200 -11.55 -0.82 -12.67
CA ALA A 200 -12.02 -0.31 -13.96
C ALA A 200 -12.11 -1.43 -15.02
N PHE A 201 -11.12 -2.33 -15.05
CA PHE A 201 -11.15 -3.50 -15.94
C PHE A 201 -12.33 -4.42 -15.65
N LEU A 202 -12.55 -4.77 -14.37
CA LEU A 202 -13.66 -5.61 -13.95
C LEU A 202 -15.01 -4.99 -14.28
N ILE A 203 -15.16 -3.67 -14.13
CA ILE A 203 -16.37 -2.95 -14.56
C ILE A 203 -16.58 -3.14 -16.05
N GLY A 204 -15.56 -2.92 -16.89
CA GLY A 204 -15.69 -3.04 -18.33
C GLY A 204 -16.04 -4.44 -18.80
N VAL A 205 -15.37 -5.45 -18.25
CA VAL A 205 -15.69 -6.86 -18.54
C VAL A 205 -17.11 -7.20 -18.07
N THR A 206 -17.52 -6.71 -16.90
CA THR A 206 -18.88 -6.95 -16.39
C THR A 206 -19.92 -6.34 -17.32
N VAL A 207 -19.76 -5.08 -17.74
CA VAL A 207 -20.68 -4.43 -18.67
C VAL A 207 -20.75 -5.19 -19.99
N TYR A 208 -19.59 -5.54 -20.58
CA TYR A 208 -19.53 -6.28 -21.84
C TYR A 208 -20.27 -7.63 -21.77
N ILE A 209 -19.99 -8.43 -20.74
CA ILE A 209 -20.59 -9.77 -20.58
C ILE A 209 -22.07 -9.69 -20.23
N THR A 210 -22.51 -8.64 -19.52
CA THR A 210 -23.92 -8.45 -19.13
C THR A 210 -24.78 -7.79 -20.20
N THR A 211 -24.21 -7.38 -21.34
CA THR A 211 -24.95 -6.90 -22.53
C THR A 211 -26.25 -7.66 -22.86
N PRO A 212 -26.23 -9.00 -23.03
CA PRO A 212 -27.43 -9.75 -23.37
C PRO A 212 -28.52 -9.77 -22.28
N LEU A 213 -28.25 -9.27 -21.06
CA LEU A 213 -29.26 -9.17 -20.01
C LEU A 213 -30.17 -7.96 -20.19
N TYR A 214 -29.68 -6.88 -20.80
CA TYR A 214 -30.44 -5.64 -20.98
C TYR A 214 -30.83 -5.37 -22.44
N THR A 215 -30.16 -6.01 -23.41
CA THR A 215 -30.60 -6.05 -24.81
C THR A 215 -31.71 -7.10 -24.98
N ASP A 216 -32.70 -6.82 -25.83
CA ASP A 216 -33.82 -7.73 -26.17
C ASP A 216 -33.38 -8.99 -26.96
N ASP A 217 -32.09 -9.31 -26.98
CA ASP A 217 -31.56 -10.51 -27.59
C ASP A 217 -32.11 -11.75 -26.86
N THR A 218 -32.93 -12.50 -27.58
CA THR A 218 -33.57 -13.74 -27.11
C THR A 218 -32.63 -14.95 -27.12
N SER A 219 -31.34 -14.77 -27.45
CA SER A 219 -30.37 -15.86 -27.39
C SER A 219 -30.19 -16.38 -25.95
N LEU A 220 -30.80 -17.54 -25.67
CA LEU A 220 -30.72 -18.24 -24.37
C LEU A 220 -29.28 -18.48 -23.91
N GLY A 221 -28.35 -18.66 -24.87
CA GLY A 221 -26.92 -18.86 -24.61
C GLY A 221 -26.24 -17.62 -24.01
N GLY A 222 -26.53 -16.42 -24.54
CA GLY A 222 -25.93 -15.17 -24.06
C GLY A 222 -26.37 -14.82 -22.63
N LYS A 223 -27.67 -14.96 -22.34
CA LYS A 223 -28.23 -14.72 -21.00
C LYS A 223 -27.69 -15.71 -19.96
N SER A 224 -27.57 -16.99 -20.31
CA SER A 224 -27.02 -18.01 -19.42
C SER A 224 -25.54 -17.77 -19.09
N ALA A 225 -24.73 -17.38 -20.09
CA ALA A 225 -23.33 -17.04 -19.89
C ALA A 225 -23.14 -15.82 -18.97
N ALA A 226 -23.97 -14.79 -19.13
CA ALA A 226 -23.93 -13.60 -18.28
C ALA A 226 -24.26 -13.91 -16.82
N ILE A 227 -25.29 -14.73 -16.57
CA ILE A 227 -25.65 -15.16 -15.21
C ILE A 227 -24.51 -15.99 -14.59
N PHE A 228 -23.95 -16.94 -15.35
CA PHE A 228 -22.84 -17.76 -14.87
C PHE A 228 -21.62 -16.91 -14.50
N TYR A 229 -21.28 -15.92 -15.33
CA TYR A 229 -20.22 -14.96 -15.03
C TYR A 229 -20.48 -14.19 -13.73
N LEU A 230 -21.69 -13.65 -13.52
CA LEU A 230 -22.04 -12.89 -12.31
C LEU A 230 -21.96 -13.75 -11.05
N VAL A 231 -22.43 -15.00 -11.11
CA VAL A 231 -22.32 -15.96 -10.01
C VAL A 231 -20.85 -16.28 -9.72
N GLY A 232 -20.03 -16.48 -10.76
CA GLY A 232 -18.60 -16.71 -10.64
C GLY A 232 -17.87 -15.51 -10.02
N LEU A 233 -18.17 -14.29 -10.48
CA LEU A 233 -17.61 -13.05 -9.96
C LEU A 233 -17.96 -12.85 -8.48
N PHE A 234 -19.23 -13.07 -8.11
CA PHE A 234 -19.67 -12.96 -6.71
C PHE A 234 -19.02 -14.00 -5.81
N THR A 235 -18.97 -15.26 -6.26
CA THR A 235 -18.37 -16.36 -5.50
C THR A 235 -16.87 -16.15 -5.33
N GLY A 236 -16.16 -15.83 -6.42
CA GLY A 236 -14.72 -15.54 -6.40
C GLY A 236 -14.40 -14.31 -5.55
N GLY A 237 -15.18 -13.23 -5.68
CA GLY A 237 -15.05 -12.03 -4.85
C GLY A 237 -15.26 -12.32 -3.36
N SER A 238 -16.26 -13.12 -3.02
CA SER A 238 -16.54 -13.52 -1.63
C SER A 238 -15.40 -14.35 -1.04
N VAL A 239 -14.87 -15.33 -1.79
CA VAL A 239 -13.71 -16.13 -1.37
C VAL A 239 -12.47 -15.25 -1.21
N PHE A 240 -12.22 -14.34 -2.15
CA PHE A 240 -11.09 -13.40 -2.07
C PHE A 240 -11.17 -12.52 -0.82
N VAL A 241 -12.34 -11.96 -0.51
CA VAL A 241 -12.58 -11.14 0.69
C VAL A 241 -12.41 -11.98 1.96
N TRP A 242 -12.92 -13.21 1.98
CA TRP A 242 -12.78 -14.13 3.09
C TRP A 242 -11.30 -14.48 3.35
N CYS A 243 -10.57 -14.90 2.32
CA CYS A 243 -9.14 -15.22 2.42
C CYS A 243 -8.33 -14.00 2.87
N SER A 244 -8.59 -12.83 2.28
CA SER A 244 -7.93 -11.58 2.67
C SER A 244 -8.21 -11.26 4.14
N TYR A 245 -9.48 -11.35 4.58
CA TYR A 245 -9.86 -11.08 5.96
C TYR A 245 -9.08 -11.96 6.95
N TRP A 246 -9.03 -13.27 6.71
CA TRP A 246 -8.38 -14.22 7.59
C TRP A 246 -6.86 -14.13 7.56
N ALA A 247 -6.26 -14.00 6.37
CA ALA A 247 -4.81 -13.81 6.23
C ALA A 247 -4.32 -12.62 7.07
N TYR A 248 -5.06 -11.51 7.05
CA TYR A 248 -4.69 -10.32 7.82
C TYR A 248 -5.06 -10.40 9.30
N LYS A 249 -6.17 -11.07 9.67
CA LYS A 249 -6.57 -11.24 11.08
C LYS A 249 -5.51 -11.97 11.90
N PHE A 250 -4.80 -12.92 11.30
CA PHE A 250 -3.73 -13.67 11.98
C PHE A 250 -2.34 -13.02 11.86
N VAL A 251 -2.17 -12.04 10.97
CA VAL A 251 -0.90 -11.32 10.76
C VAL A 251 -0.82 -10.01 11.54
N ASP A 252 -1.93 -9.49 12.07
CA ASP A 252 -1.90 -8.42 13.08
C ASP A 252 -1.27 -8.96 14.38
N LEU A 253 0.07 -8.87 14.43
CA LEU A 253 0.94 -9.00 15.61
C LEU A 253 0.73 -7.83 16.61
N ASP A 254 -0.51 -7.37 16.78
CA ASP A 254 -0.90 -6.34 17.77
C ASP A 254 -1.06 -6.95 19.18
N THR A 255 -0.31 -8.00 19.52
CA THR A 255 0.03 -8.22 20.94
C THR A 255 1.24 -7.35 21.25
N PRO A 256 1.08 -6.25 22.02
CA PRO A 256 2.22 -5.64 22.67
C PRO A 256 2.80 -6.72 23.60
N SER A 257 3.92 -7.31 23.20
CA SER A 257 4.73 -8.12 24.09
C SER A 257 5.25 -7.21 25.19
N THR A 258 4.44 -7.06 26.23
CA THR A 258 4.87 -6.81 27.60
C THR A 258 5.65 -8.04 28.08
N SER A 259 6.72 -8.39 27.40
CA SER A 259 7.71 -9.34 27.87
C SER A 259 8.96 -9.16 27.02
N LYS A 260 9.95 -8.50 27.64
CA LYS A 260 11.40 -8.55 27.39
C LYS A 260 11.85 -8.96 25.98
N ALA A 261 12.45 -7.98 25.30
CA ALA A 261 13.60 -8.15 24.42
C ALA A 261 13.57 -9.37 23.48
N SER A 262 12.82 -9.26 22.38
CA SER A 262 13.17 -9.91 21.12
C SER A 262 12.56 -9.11 19.97
N PRO A 263 13.34 -8.72 18.94
CA PRO A 263 12.77 -8.14 17.73
C PRO A 263 11.76 -9.14 17.13
N PRO A 264 10.71 -8.68 16.43
CA PRO A 264 9.74 -9.60 15.83
C PRO A 264 10.50 -10.58 14.93
N LEU A 265 10.14 -11.87 14.93
CA LEU A 265 10.90 -12.94 14.24
C LEU A 265 11.31 -12.59 12.80
N ARG A 266 10.50 -11.78 12.08
CA ARG A 266 10.80 -11.27 10.73
C ARG A 266 11.90 -10.20 10.64
N TYR A 267 12.19 -9.51 11.74
CA TYR A 267 13.31 -8.59 11.88
C TYR A 267 14.54 -9.29 12.48
N ALA A 268 14.35 -10.38 13.24
CA ALA A 268 15.45 -11.23 13.70
C ALA A 268 16.16 -11.92 12.52
N VAL A 269 15.40 -12.46 11.56
CA VAL A 269 15.97 -13.05 10.33
C VAL A 269 16.71 -12.01 9.47
N ALA A 270 16.16 -10.79 9.35
CA ALA A 270 16.85 -9.70 8.64
C ALA A 270 18.11 -9.21 9.38
N MET A 271 18.15 -9.33 10.71
CA MET A 271 19.34 -9.04 11.51
C MET A 271 20.43 -10.11 11.36
N GLU A 272 20.07 -11.40 11.28
CA GLU A 272 21.02 -12.47 10.97
C GLU A 272 21.67 -12.28 9.59
N ASP A 273 20.89 -11.91 8.57
CA ASP A 273 21.41 -11.63 7.22
C ASP A 273 22.33 -10.37 7.19
N CYS A 274 22.00 -9.33 7.96
CA CYS A 274 22.85 -8.14 8.09
C CYS A 274 24.20 -8.46 8.79
N HIS A 275 24.21 -9.35 9.79
CA HIS A 275 25.44 -9.78 10.45
C HIS A 275 26.32 -10.67 9.55
N GLY A 276 25.72 -11.51 8.70
CA GLY A 276 26.44 -12.36 7.75
C GLY A 276 27.19 -11.59 6.65
N HIS A 277 26.63 -10.44 6.21
CA HIS A 277 27.25 -9.60 5.18
C HIS A 277 28.44 -8.76 5.66
N TYR A 278 28.56 -8.50 6.97
CA TYR A 278 29.71 -7.76 7.52
C TYR A 278 30.90 -8.66 7.88
N GLN A 279 30.69 -9.94 8.16
CA GLN A 279 31.77 -10.86 8.55
C GLN A 279 32.58 -11.42 7.37
N THR A 280 32.07 -11.36 6.14
CA THR A 280 32.74 -11.94 4.95
C THR A 280 33.79 -11.01 4.29
N GLY A 281 34.02 -9.81 4.83
CA GLY A 281 35.01 -8.86 4.31
C GLY A 281 36.35 -8.80 5.06
N ALA A 282 36.55 -9.60 6.10
CA ALA A 282 37.72 -9.48 6.99
C ALA A 282 38.81 -10.56 6.83
N ASP A 283 38.54 -11.67 6.14
CA ASP A 283 39.52 -12.75 5.96
C ASP A 283 39.78 -13.04 4.48
N THR A 284 40.75 -12.33 3.91
CA THR A 284 41.58 -12.81 2.79
C THR A 284 42.85 -11.97 2.77
N ARG A 285 43.83 -12.41 3.57
CA ARG A 285 45.25 -12.17 3.34
C ARG A 285 45.92 -13.49 3.02
#